data_AF-A0A6J4JMV9-F1
#
_entry.id   AF-A0A6J4JMV9-F1
#
_cell.length_a   1.000
_cell.length_b   1.000
_cell.length_c   1.000
_cell.angle_alpha   90.00
_cell.angle_beta   90.00
_cell.angle_gamma   90.00
#
_symmetry.space_group_name_H-M   'P 1'
#
loop_
_entity.id
_entity.type
_entity.pdbx_description
1 polymer ?
#
loop_
_entity_poly.entity_id
_entity_poly.type
_entity_poly.pdbx_seq_one_letter_code
_entity_poly.pdbx_strand_id
1 'polypeptide(L)'
;MCLRYPGEDRRGIRSACRRLFCDRVGDDNKSVDDLPPSSAPWSYLAAYIYNRGEALGLERDGCRPTAALWDERFQRDGRVPSTELDALKCLFFFQRLHHHLDVPPDDERMAFIRALVDRLHALNTPPAAPVLLDALSQYRRARLAFLDALRTGTSNRDPIAEFSERLVASLYGGTLAESRVQKGHDVETPGGERVQVKYLANPPGAWINGHVVTVLPDVERYDVVLFEDLWPTAVLSFPLARLGAIAAELRKRHGDTDRMLQLTRANVAQLLKERAAFEAQGMRITLLND
;
A
#
# COMPACT_ATOMS: atom_id res chain seq x y z
N MET A 1 22.95 -8.51 34.11
CA MET A 1 23.85 -9.69 34.12
C MET A 1 23.29 -10.68 33.10
N CYS A 2 23.85 -10.70 31.89
CA CYS A 2 23.34 -11.54 30.81
C CYS A 2 23.96 -12.93 30.92
N LEU A 3 23.17 -13.93 31.29
CA LEU A 3 23.57 -15.34 31.19
C LEU A 3 23.53 -15.74 29.70
N ARG A 4 24.71 -15.90 29.08
CA ARG A 4 24.86 -16.62 27.81
C ARG A 4 24.89 -18.11 28.12
N TYR A 5 23.91 -18.86 27.63
CA TYR A 5 24.01 -20.32 27.56
C TYR A 5 24.71 -20.73 26.25
N PRO A 6 25.78 -21.55 26.30
CA PRO A 6 26.37 -22.16 25.12
C PRO A 6 25.72 -23.54 24.86
N GLY A 7 25.29 -23.78 23.63
CA GLY A 7 25.21 -25.15 23.11
C GLY A 7 23.85 -25.74 22.72
N GLU A 8 22.76 -24.98 22.64
CA GLU A 8 21.50 -25.53 22.10
C GLU A 8 21.40 -25.36 20.59
N ASP A 9 21.28 -26.49 19.89
CA ASP A 9 21.07 -26.59 18.46
C ASP A 9 19.74 -25.93 18.05
N ARG A 10 19.83 -24.75 17.43
CA ARG A 10 18.68 -23.99 16.91
C ARG A 10 17.84 -24.78 15.89
N ARG A 11 18.33 -25.89 15.33
CA ARG A 11 17.54 -26.76 14.43
C ARG A 11 16.52 -27.62 15.18
N GLY A 12 16.77 -27.98 16.44
CA GLY A 12 15.86 -28.80 17.25
C GLY A 12 14.53 -28.09 17.55
N ILE A 13 14.58 -26.83 17.96
CA ILE A 13 13.38 -26.02 18.28
C ILE A 13 12.54 -25.74 17.03
N ARG A 14 13.16 -25.48 15.87
CA ARG A 14 12.44 -25.32 14.60
C ARG A 14 11.71 -26.60 14.20
N SER A 15 12.32 -27.78 14.41
CA SER A 15 11.68 -29.07 14.11
C SER A 15 10.56 -29.40 15.09
N ALA A 16 10.71 -29.09 16.38
CA ALA A 16 9.71 -29.33 17.42
C ALA A 16 8.49 -28.41 17.32
N CYS A 17 8.69 -27.10 17.07
CA CYS A 17 7.58 -26.17 16.84
C CYS A 17 6.84 -26.48 15.53
N ARG A 18 7.55 -26.87 14.46
CA ARG A 18 6.91 -27.27 13.20
C ARG A 18 6.12 -28.57 13.34
N ARG A 19 6.65 -29.58 14.07
CA ARG A 19 5.89 -30.80 14.39
C ARG A 19 4.72 -30.54 15.34
N LEU A 20 4.87 -29.71 16.37
CA LEU A 20 3.75 -29.36 17.27
C LEU A 20 2.66 -28.52 16.57
N PHE A 21 3.00 -27.75 15.53
CA PHE A 21 2.00 -27.04 14.73
C PHE A 21 1.34 -27.99 13.72
N CYS A 22 2.13 -28.80 12.99
CA CYS A 22 1.59 -29.73 11.98
C CYS A 22 0.87 -30.96 12.57
N ASP A 23 1.32 -31.51 13.71
CA ASP A 23 0.76 -32.75 14.28
C ASP A 23 -0.45 -32.50 15.20
N ARG A 24 -0.62 -31.27 15.70
CA ARG A 24 -1.72 -30.90 16.62
C ARG A 24 -2.80 -30.04 15.97
N VAL A 25 -2.48 -29.35 14.89
CA VAL A 25 -3.45 -28.69 14.02
C VAL A 25 -3.65 -29.61 12.83
N GLY A 26 -4.43 -30.68 13.02
CA GLY A 26 -4.71 -31.70 12.01
C GLY A 26 -5.57 -31.20 10.83
N ASP A 27 -5.26 -30.01 10.33
CA ASP A 27 -5.98 -29.35 9.25
C ASP A 27 -4.96 -28.61 8.38
N ASP A 28 -4.54 -29.25 7.29
CA ASP A 28 -3.60 -28.76 6.29
C ASP A 28 -4.07 -27.46 5.59
N ASN A 29 -5.24 -26.94 5.94
CA ASN A 29 -5.85 -25.74 5.38
C ASN A 29 -5.69 -24.46 6.23
N LYS A 30 -5.09 -24.51 7.43
CA LYS A 30 -4.93 -23.28 8.23
C LYS A 30 -3.79 -22.42 7.72
N SER A 31 -4.14 -21.24 7.19
CA SER A 31 -3.15 -20.25 6.76
C SER A 31 -2.39 -19.72 7.99
N VAL A 32 -1.17 -19.22 7.77
CA VAL A 32 -0.45 -18.37 8.75
C VAL A 32 -1.29 -17.14 9.16
N ASP A 33 -2.35 -16.83 8.40
CA ASP A 33 -3.28 -15.73 8.65
C ASP A 33 -4.45 -16.07 9.59
N ASP A 34 -4.67 -17.35 9.94
CA ASP A 34 -5.79 -17.74 10.79
C ASP A 34 -5.49 -17.45 12.27
N LEU A 35 -5.84 -16.24 12.69
CA LEU A 35 -5.71 -15.76 14.07
C LEU A 35 -6.51 -16.66 15.05
N PRO A 36 -5.87 -17.29 16.05
CA PRO A 36 -6.58 -18.10 17.03
C PRO A 36 -7.57 -17.27 17.87
N PRO A 37 -8.66 -17.85 18.40
CA PRO A 37 -9.53 -17.14 19.33
C PRO A 37 -8.74 -16.71 20.59
N SER A 38 -9.09 -15.57 21.19
CA SER A 38 -8.42 -15.09 22.41
C SER A 38 -8.52 -16.05 23.59
N SER A 39 -9.54 -16.92 23.62
CA SER A 39 -9.67 -17.99 24.61
C SER A 39 -8.72 -19.17 24.40
N ALA A 40 -7.93 -19.19 23.32
CA ALA A 40 -6.99 -20.27 23.05
C ALA A 40 -5.92 -20.40 24.16
N PRO A 41 -5.40 -21.62 24.39
CA PRO A 41 -4.32 -21.82 25.34
C PRO A 41 -3.05 -21.09 24.89
N TRP A 42 -2.22 -20.67 25.86
CA TRP A 42 -0.98 -19.93 25.60
C TRP A 42 -0.07 -20.62 24.58
N SER A 43 0.06 -21.95 24.65
CA SER A 43 0.88 -22.71 23.71
C SER A 43 0.45 -22.55 22.24
N TYR A 44 -0.86 -22.44 21.98
CA TYR A 44 -1.37 -22.22 20.63
C TYR A 44 -1.15 -20.77 20.18
N LEU A 45 -1.46 -19.81 21.05
CA LEU A 45 -1.19 -18.39 20.79
C LEU A 45 0.30 -18.14 20.53
N ALA A 46 1.18 -18.67 21.37
CA ALA A 46 2.63 -18.51 21.25
C ALA A 46 3.17 -19.06 19.92
N ALA A 47 2.66 -20.21 19.46
CA ALA A 47 3.08 -20.79 18.19
C ALA A 47 2.65 -19.93 16.99
N TYR A 48 1.38 -19.47 16.99
CA TYR A 48 0.88 -18.53 15.97
C TYR A 48 1.70 -17.23 15.95
N ILE A 49 1.88 -16.60 17.12
CA ILE A 49 2.59 -15.34 17.27
C ILE A 49 4.05 -15.45 16.77
N TYR A 50 4.72 -16.56 17.09
CA TYR A 50 6.08 -16.82 16.64
C TYR A 50 6.15 -16.87 15.10
N ASN A 51 5.31 -17.69 14.47
CA ASN A 51 5.28 -17.84 13.02
C ASN A 51 4.94 -16.53 12.30
N ARG A 52 3.92 -15.81 12.79
CA ARG A 52 3.50 -14.52 12.22
C ARG A 52 4.59 -13.45 12.38
N GLY A 53 5.24 -13.38 13.54
CA GLY A 53 6.31 -12.42 13.80
C GLY A 53 7.55 -12.67 12.94
N GLU A 54 7.96 -13.93 12.75
CA GLU A 54 9.07 -14.28 11.84
C GLU A 54 8.75 -13.94 10.38
N ALA A 55 7.51 -14.20 9.92
CA ALA A 55 7.07 -13.84 8.57
C ALA A 55 7.12 -12.32 8.32
N LEU A 56 6.87 -11.53 9.36
CA LEU A 56 6.96 -10.06 9.32
C LEU A 56 8.38 -9.53 9.57
N GLY A 57 9.37 -10.40 9.81
CA GLY A 57 10.74 -10.00 10.12
C GLY A 57 10.87 -9.21 11.43
N LEU A 58 9.99 -9.46 12.41
CA LEU A 58 10.05 -8.78 13.70
C LEU A 58 11.24 -9.27 14.52
N GLU A 59 11.98 -8.32 15.09
CA GLU A 59 13.07 -8.60 16.02
C GLU A 59 12.68 -8.26 17.46
N ARG A 60 13.09 -9.11 18.41
CA ARG A 60 12.73 -8.95 19.82
C ARG A 60 13.08 -7.56 20.37
N ASP A 61 14.31 -7.12 20.13
CA ASP A 61 14.81 -5.85 20.68
C ASP A 61 14.11 -4.64 20.06
N GLY A 62 13.72 -4.74 18.78
CA GLY A 62 12.90 -3.72 18.11
C GLY A 62 11.45 -3.65 18.61
N CYS A 63 10.92 -4.74 19.18
CA CYS A 63 9.55 -4.78 19.71
C CYS A 63 9.43 -4.28 21.16
N ARG A 64 10.53 -4.32 21.94
CA ARG A 64 10.52 -4.02 23.38
C ARG A 64 9.98 -2.63 23.73
N PRO A 65 10.37 -1.51 23.07
CA PRO A 65 9.86 -0.18 23.43
C PRO A 65 8.34 -0.07 23.25
N THR A 66 7.82 -0.62 22.14
CA THR A 66 6.38 -0.67 21.85
C THR A 66 5.64 -1.50 22.89
N ALA A 67 6.15 -2.69 23.22
CA ALA A 67 5.52 -3.58 24.20
C ALA A 67 5.47 -2.96 25.60
N ALA A 68 6.55 -2.33 26.06
CA ALA A 68 6.61 -1.66 27.36
C ALA A 68 5.63 -0.50 27.46
N LEU A 69 5.56 0.36 26.43
CA LEU A 69 4.61 1.47 26.37
C LEU A 69 3.16 1.01 26.48
N TRP A 70 2.79 -0.03 25.72
CA TRP A 70 1.42 -0.49 25.68
C TRP A 70 1.03 -1.33 26.89
N ASP A 71 1.98 -2.03 27.50
CA ASP A 71 1.76 -2.68 28.78
C ASP A 71 1.42 -1.67 29.87
N GLU A 72 2.22 -0.61 30.01
CA GLU A 72 1.95 0.46 30.99
C GLU A 72 0.57 1.10 30.77
N ARG A 73 0.19 1.35 29.52
CA ARG A 73 -1.14 1.88 29.17
C ARG A 73 -2.24 0.89 29.53
N PHE A 74 -2.07 -0.38 29.19
CA PHE A 74 -3.05 -1.42 29.53
C PHE A 74 -3.27 -1.50 31.03
N GLN A 75 -2.20 -1.47 31.84
CA GLN A 75 -2.33 -1.48 33.30
C GLN A 75 -3.01 -0.23 33.85
N ARG A 76 -2.75 0.93 33.25
CA ARG A 76 -3.32 2.19 33.72
C ARG A 76 -4.79 2.36 33.37
N ASP A 77 -5.18 2.02 32.13
CA ASP A 77 -6.49 2.38 31.58
C ASP A 77 -7.09 1.33 30.63
N GLY A 78 -6.54 0.11 30.59
CA GLY A 78 -7.03 -0.99 29.76
C GLY A 78 -6.82 -0.80 28.26
N ARG A 79 -6.05 0.21 27.83
CA ARG A 79 -5.86 0.50 26.41
C ARG A 79 -4.90 -0.47 25.74
N VAL A 80 -5.26 -0.86 24.53
CA VAL A 80 -4.45 -1.66 23.61
C VAL A 80 -4.06 -0.85 22.36
N PRO A 81 -3.04 -1.28 21.59
CA PRO A 81 -2.65 -0.62 20.35
C PRO A 81 -3.81 -0.50 19.35
N SER A 82 -3.85 0.64 18.65
CA SER A 82 -4.84 0.86 17.59
C SER A 82 -4.46 0.23 16.26
N THR A 83 -3.18 -0.05 16.02
CA THR A 83 -2.66 -0.61 14.76
C THR A 83 -2.37 -2.10 14.87
N GLU A 84 -2.52 -2.83 13.76
CA GLU A 84 -2.19 -4.26 13.69
C GLU A 84 -0.70 -4.49 14.02
N LEU A 85 0.18 -3.69 13.42
CA LEU A 85 1.63 -3.84 13.59
C LEU A 85 2.06 -3.68 15.05
N ASP A 86 1.55 -2.68 15.77
CA ASP A 86 1.93 -2.49 17.17
C ASP A 86 1.36 -3.61 18.06
N ALA A 87 0.15 -4.11 17.78
CA ALA A 87 -0.41 -5.25 18.49
C ALA A 87 0.44 -6.52 18.26
N LEU A 88 0.87 -6.79 17.02
CA LEU A 88 1.76 -7.90 16.69
C LEU A 88 3.15 -7.76 17.31
N LYS A 89 3.73 -6.55 17.36
CA LYS A 89 4.98 -6.29 18.08
C LYS A 89 4.86 -6.61 19.57
N CYS A 90 3.76 -6.21 20.22
CA CYS A 90 3.53 -6.51 21.63
C CYS A 90 3.43 -8.02 21.86
N LEU A 91 2.59 -8.71 21.07
CA LEU A 91 2.44 -10.16 21.16
C LEU A 91 3.77 -10.90 20.95
N PHE A 92 4.53 -10.53 19.91
CA PHE A 92 5.83 -11.15 19.60
C PHE A 92 6.84 -10.95 20.73
N PHE A 93 6.89 -9.77 21.33
CA PHE A 93 7.74 -9.52 22.49
C PHE A 93 7.39 -10.43 23.67
N PHE A 94 6.11 -10.55 24.04
CA PHE A 94 5.69 -11.42 25.15
C PHE A 94 5.87 -12.90 24.86
N GLN A 95 5.63 -13.32 23.62
CA GLN A 95 5.95 -14.67 23.16
C GLN A 95 7.43 -14.98 23.42
N ARG A 96 8.34 -14.11 22.99
CA ARG A 96 9.78 -14.29 23.23
C ARG A 96 10.13 -14.24 24.71
N LEU A 97 9.54 -13.33 25.48
CA LEU A 97 9.80 -13.19 26.91
C LEU A 97 9.48 -14.47 27.68
N HIS A 98 8.30 -15.05 27.47
CA HIS A 98 7.80 -16.21 28.21
C HIS A 98 8.27 -17.55 27.64
N HIS A 99 8.47 -17.65 26.33
CA HIS A 99 9.00 -18.88 25.73
C HIS A 99 10.42 -19.20 26.19
N HIS A 100 11.29 -18.18 26.35
CA HIS A 100 12.63 -18.39 26.86
C HIS A 100 12.69 -18.82 28.34
N LEU A 101 11.62 -18.61 29.07
CA LEU A 101 11.54 -18.96 30.49
C LEU A 101 10.87 -20.32 30.72
N ASP A 102 10.32 -20.95 29.68
CA ASP A 102 9.45 -22.14 29.76
C ASP A 102 8.32 -21.99 30.81
N VAL A 103 7.89 -20.74 31.03
CA VAL A 103 6.89 -20.39 32.04
C VAL A 103 5.77 -19.63 31.34
N PRO A 104 4.50 -20.08 31.46
CA PRO A 104 3.39 -19.35 30.90
C PRO A 104 3.27 -17.96 31.54
N PRO A 105 2.72 -16.96 30.83
CA PRO A 105 2.41 -15.68 31.44
C PRO A 105 1.44 -15.85 32.61
N ASP A 106 1.57 -14.99 33.62
CA ASP A 106 0.59 -14.89 34.71
C ASP A 106 -0.77 -14.38 34.21
N ASP A 107 -1.78 -14.37 35.09
CA ASP A 107 -3.15 -14.02 34.71
C ASP A 107 -3.28 -12.57 34.21
N GLU A 108 -2.55 -11.64 34.84
CA GLU A 108 -2.52 -10.23 34.44
C GLU A 108 -1.95 -10.08 33.03
N ARG A 109 -0.84 -10.77 32.75
CA ARG A 109 -0.21 -10.76 31.44
C ARG A 109 -1.06 -11.47 30.40
N MET A 110 -1.70 -12.57 30.77
CA MET A 110 -2.64 -13.27 29.90
C MET A 110 -3.84 -12.39 29.56
N ALA A 111 -4.34 -11.57 30.47
CA ALA A 111 -5.41 -10.61 30.19
C ALA A 111 -4.99 -9.61 29.10
N PHE A 112 -3.77 -9.07 29.18
CA PHE A 112 -3.25 -8.18 28.13
C PHE A 112 -3.08 -8.89 26.78
N ILE A 113 -2.47 -10.09 26.78
CA ILE A 113 -2.29 -10.90 25.56
C ILE A 113 -3.63 -11.19 24.89
N ARG A 114 -4.66 -11.53 25.66
CA ARG A 114 -6.01 -11.77 25.12
C ARG A 114 -6.64 -10.52 24.54
N ALA A 115 -6.52 -9.38 25.22
CA ALA A 115 -7.00 -8.10 24.70
C ALA A 115 -6.29 -7.71 23.38
N LEU A 116 -5.01 -8.03 23.22
CA LEU A 116 -4.28 -7.86 21.95
C LEU A 116 -4.83 -8.78 20.85
N VAL A 117 -5.14 -10.04 21.16
CA VAL A 117 -5.72 -10.99 20.20
C VAL A 117 -7.14 -10.54 19.79
N ASP A 118 -7.98 -10.15 20.75
CA ASP A 118 -9.32 -9.59 20.47
C ASP A 118 -9.23 -8.33 19.60
N ARG A 119 -8.22 -7.48 19.84
CA ARG A 119 -7.97 -6.31 19.02
C ARG A 119 -7.60 -6.68 17.58
N LEU A 120 -6.75 -7.68 17.39
CA LEU A 120 -6.42 -8.17 16.04
C LEU A 120 -7.64 -8.78 15.34
N HIS A 121 -8.50 -9.52 16.05
CA HIS A 121 -9.78 -9.98 15.51
C HIS A 121 -10.66 -8.80 15.09
N ALA A 122 -10.80 -7.78 15.94
CA ALA A 122 -11.59 -6.61 15.63
C ALA A 122 -11.04 -5.81 14.42
N LEU A 123 -9.72 -5.78 14.24
CA LEU A 123 -9.08 -5.16 13.08
C LEU A 123 -9.30 -5.96 11.78
N ASN A 124 -9.38 -7.29 11.88
CA ASN A 124 -9.59 -8.17 10.73
C ASN A 124 -11.08 -8.44 10.43
N THR A 125 -11.97 -8.09 11.37
CA THR A 125 -13.42 -8.22 11.18
C THR A 125 -13.90 -7.14 10.23
N PRO A 126 -14.51 -7.48 9.08
CA PRO A 126 -15.08 -6.49 8.18
C PRO A 126 -16.11 -5.63 8.93
N PRO A 127 -16.20 -4.31 8.63
CA PRO A 127 -17.24 -3.47 9.21
C PRO A 127 -18.63 -4.04 8.92
N ALA A 128 -19.57 -3.84 9.85
CA ALA A 128 -20.96 -4.26 9.66
C ALA A 128 -21.57 -3.59 8.41
N ALA A 129 -22.47 -4.30 7.71
CA ALA A 129 -23.07 -3.82 6.46
C ALA A 129 -23.66 -2.39 6.55
N PRO A 130 -24.37 -1.98 7.62
CA PRO A 130 -24.85 -0.60 7.75
C PRO A 130 -23.74 0.46 7.74
N VAL A 131 -22.58 0.16 8.32
CA VAL A 131 -21.41 1.06 8.31
C VAL A 131 -20.88 1.20 6.89
N LEU A 132 -20.79 0.10 6.15
CA LEU A 132 -20.35 0.12 4.75
C LEU A 132 -21.32 0.90 3.85
N LEU A 133 -22.64 0.74 4.05
CA LEU A 133 -23.66 1.45 3.28
C LEU A 133 -23.68 2.95 3.58
N ASP A 134 -23.46 3.35 4.84
CA ASP A 134 -23.32 4.76 5.20
C ASP A 134 -22.06 5.38 4.57
N ALA A 135 -20.91 4.69 4.65
CA ALA A 135 -19.67 5.12 4.00
C ALA A 135 -19.85 5.28 2.48
N LEU A 136 -20.54 4.32 1.82
CA LEU A 136 -20.87 4.42 0.40
C LEU A 136 -21.79 5.62 0.10
N SER A 137 -22.75 5.90 0.99
CA SER A 137 -23.65 7.05 0.85
C SER A 137 -22.90 8.38 0.97
N GLN A 138 -21.95 8.48 1.89
CA GLN A 138 -21.06 9.63 2.02
C GLN A 138 -20.20 9.80 0.77
N TYR A 139 -19.55 8.73 0.31
CA TYR A 139 -18.76 8.72 -0.93
C TYR A 139 -19.61 9.17 -2.13
N ARG A 140 -20.82 8.65 -2.29
CA ARG A 140 -21.73 9.03 -3.38
C ARG A 140 -22.00 10.54 -3.40
N ARG A 141 -22.26 11.16 -2.25
CA ARG A 141 -22.49 12.61 -2.17
C ARG A 141 -21.25 13.40 -2.60
N ALA A 142 -20.08 13.06 -2.05
CA ALA A 142 -18.82 13.71 -2.40
C ALA A 142 -18.50 13.55 -3.90
N ARG A 143 -18.69 12.35 -4.44
CA ARG A 143 -18.52 12.04 -5.87
C ARG A 143 -19.40 12.91 -6.75
N LEU A 144 -20.70 13.02 -6.44
CA LEU A 144 -21.63 13.82 -7.24
C LEU A 144 -21.27 15.30 -7.20
N ALA A 145 -20.91 15.85 -6.04
CA ALA A 145 -20.48 17.24 -5.90
C ALA A 145 -19.22 17.52 -6.73
N PHE A 146 -18.25 16.59 -6.71
CA PHE A 146 -17.03 16.74 -7.51
C PHE A 146 -17.30 16.68 -9.01
N LEU A 147 -18.11 15.71 -9.48
CA LEU A 147 -18.47 15.62 -10.90
C LEU A 147 -19.27 16.83 -11.39
N ASP A 148 -20.12 17.41 -10.54
CA ASP A 148 -20.83 18.64 -10.85
C ASP A 148 -19.86 19.82 -11.06
N ALA A 149 -18.85 19.96 -10.21
CA ALA A 149 -17.78 20.95 -10.38
C ALA A 149 -16.99 20.75 -11.69
N LEU A 150 -16.82 19.50 -12.15
CA LEU A 150 -16.23 19.15 -13.44
C LEU A 150 -17.21 19.31 -14.62
N ARG A 151 -18.44 19.75 -14.38
CA ARG A 151 -19.55 19.84 -15.36
C ARG A 151 -19.86 18.51 -16.03
N THR A 152 -19.79 17.43 -15.25
CA THR A 152 -20.07 16.04 -15.66
C THR A 152 -20.94 15.30 -14.65
N GLY A 153 -21.90 15.99 -14.03
CA GLY A 153 -22.77 15.42 -12.99
C GLY A 153 -23.52 14.14 -13.38
N THR A 154 -23.62 13.83 -14.67
CA THR A 154 -24.23 12.59 -15.20
C THR A 154 -23.23 11.45 -15.47
N SER A 155 -21.92 11.67 -15.29
CA SER A 155 -20.90 10.66 -15.58
C SER A 155 -20.86 9.57 -14.50
N ASN A 156 -20.85 8.32 -14.95
CA ASN A 156 -20.59 7.16 -14.10
C ASN A 156 -19.13 6.68 -14.18
N ARG A 157 -18.25 7.40 -14.91
CA ARG A 157 -16.81 7.11 -14.94
C ARG A 157 -16.16 7.46 -13.59
N ASP A 158 -14.94 6.97 -13.42
CA ASP A 158 -14.09 7.36 -12.31
C ASP A 158 -13.89 8.90 -12.30
N PRO A 159 -14.29 9.60 -11.23
CA PRO A 159 -14.11 11.06 -11.15
C PRO A 159 -12.66 11.52 -11.26
N ILE A 160 -11.69 10.70 -10.82
CA ILE A 160 -10.27 11.06 -10.93
C ILE A 160 -9.84 11.05 -12.40
N ALA A 161 -10.29 10.08 -13.19
CA ALA A 161 -10.05 10.06 -14.63
C ALA A 161 -10.68 11.28 -15.33
N GLU A 162 -11.94 11.61 -15.00
CA GLU A 162 -12.64 12.78 -15.55
C GLU A 162 -11.95 14.10 -15.19
N PHE A 163 -11.40 14.21 -13.97
CA PHE A 163 -10.59 15.34 -13.56
C PHE A 163 -9.28 15.41 -14.34
N SER A 164 -8.57 14.28 -14.47
CA SER A 164 -7.27 14.23 -15.18
C SER A 164 -7.38 14.65 -16.64
N GLU A 165 -8.39 14.15 -17.36
CA GLU A 165 -8.63 14.53 -18.75
C GLU A 165 -8.89 16.05 -18.89
N ARG A 166 -9.70 16.63 -17.99
CA ARG A 166 -10.01 18.07 -17.97
C ARG A 166 -8.83 18.93 -17.60
N LEU A 167 -8.08 18.52 -16.59
CA LEU A 167 -6.86 19.20 -16.17
C LEU A 167 -5.88 19.26 -17.33
N VAL A 168 -5.63 18.13 -17.99
CA VAL A 168 -4.76 18.06 -19.16
C VAL A 168 -5.29 18.94 -20.30
N ALA A 169 -6.57 18.83 -20.67
CA ALA A 169 -7.18 19.70 -21.68
C ALA A 169 -6.95 21.20 -21.35
N SER A 170 -7.17 21.59 -20.09
CA SER A 170 -6.93 22.96 -19.63
C SER A 170 -5.46 23.38 -19.73
N LEU A 171 -4.51 22.50 -19.40
CA LEU A 171 -3.07 22.80 -19.49
C LEU A 171 -2.60 23.01 -20.93
N TYR A 172 -3.17 22.28 -21.89
CA TYR A 172 -2.87 22.45 -23.32
C TYR A 172 -3.69 23.54 -24.01
N GLY A 173 -4.73 24.08 -23.36
CA GLY A 173 -5.79 24.82 -24.05
C GLY A 173 -6.49 23.97 -25.12
N GLY A 174 -6.49 22.65 -24.95
CA GLY A 174 -7.03 21.68 -25.89
C GLY A 174 -8.52 21.42 -25.69
N THR A 175 -9.04 20.51 -26.52
CA THR A 175 -10.44 20.05 -26.45
C THR A 175 -10.47 18.58 -26.04
N LEU A 176 -11.50 18.21 -25.27
CA LEU A 176 -11.75 16.81 -24.96
C LEU A 176 -12.27 16.09 -26.21
N ALA A 177 -11.93 14.81 -26.34
CA ALA A 177 -12.54 13.89 -27.28
C ALA A 177 -14.07 13.99 -27.28
N GLU A 178 -14.68 14.02 -28.46
CA GLU A 178 -16.15 14.15 -28.61
C GLU A 178 -16.88 13.00 -27.91
N SER A 179 -16.37 11.77 -28.09
CA SER A 179 -16.89 10.59 -27.41
C SER A 179 -15.98 10.14 -26.27
N ARG A 180 -16.56 9.98 -25.09
CA ARG A 180 -15.87 9.49 -23.88
C ARG A 180 -15.41 8.03 -23.95
N VAL A 181 -15.86 7.30 -24.97
CA VAL A 181 -15.57 5.87 -25.16
C VAL A 181 -14.87 5.60 -26.49
N GLN A 182 -14.47 6.64 -27.24
CA GLN A 182 -13.71 6.42 -28.46
C GLN A 182 -12.34 5.84 -28.15
N LYS A 183 -11.84 5.01 -29.05
CA LYS A 183 -10.46 4.53 -29.00
C LYS A 183 -9.55 5.62 -29.56
N GLY A 184 -8.37 5.79 -28.98
CA GLY A 184 -7.31 6.65 -29.51
C GLY A 184 -6.79 7.63 -28.48
N HIS A 185 -7.49 8.75 -28.30
CA HIS A 185 -7.04 9.87 -27.46
C HIS A 185 -8.18 10.44 -26.64
N ASP A 186 -7.82 11.16 -25.57
CA ASP A 186 -8.77 11.84 -24.69
C ASP A 186 -8.77 13.36 -24.90
N VAL A 187 -7.66 13.92 -25.39
CA VAL A 187 -7.48 15.36 -25.62
C VAL A 187 -6.85 15.59 -26.99
N GLU A 188 -7.32 16.61 -27.70
CA GLU A 188 -6.68 17.16 -28.89
C GLU A 188 -6.19 18.58 -28.60
N THR A 189 -4.91 18.85 -28.82
CA THR A 189 -4.31 20.18 -28.61
C THR A 189 -4.66 21.13 -29.75
N PRO A 190 -4.51 22.47 -29.60
CA PRO A 190 -4.72 23.41 -30.69
C PRO A 190 -3.83 23.17 -31.93
N GLY A 191 -2.71 22.46 -31.76
CA GLY A 191 -1.81 22.06 -32.84
C GLY A 191 -2.19 20.75 -33.54
N GLY A 192 -3.29 20.11 -33.14
CA GLY A 192 -3.74 18.81 -33.65
C GLY A 192 -3.03 17.60 -33.05
N GLU A 193 -2.18 17.79 -32.02
CA GLU A 193 -1.59 16.64 -31.30
C GLU A 193 -2.69 15.94 -30.49
N ARG A 194 -2.77 14.62 -30.62
CA ARG A 194 -3.64 13.75 -29.86
C ARG A 194 -2.91 13.24 -28.62
N VAL A 195 -3.57 13.37 -27.49
CA VAL A 195 -3.03 13.04 -26.16
C VAL A 195 -3.91 11.99 -25.50
N GLN A 196 -3.31 10.86 -25.12
CA GLN A 196 -3.92 9.92 -24.20
C GLN A 196 -3.59 10.32 -22.77
N VAL A 197 -4.61 10.43 -21.93
CA VAL A 197 -4.48 10.77 -20.51
C VAL A 197 -4.74 9.55 -19.65
N LYS A 198 -3.90 9.36 -18.64
CA LYS A 198 -4.13 8.45 -17.51
C LYS A 198 -3.79 9.15 -16.21
N TYR A 199 -4.13 8.51 -15.10
CA TYR A 199 -3.69 8.93 -13.79
C TYR A 199 -2.94 7.79 -13.10
N LEU A 200 -2.06 8.15 -12.16
CA LEU A 200 -1.39 7.22 -11.27
C LEU A 200 -1.58 7.69 -9.84
N ALA A 201 -2.43 6.98 -9.09
CA ALA A 201 -2.74 7.29 -7.70
C ALA A 201 -2.05 6.32 -6.75
N ASN A 202 -1.37 6.87 -5.75
CA ASN A 202 -0.71 6.11 -4.69
C ASN A 202 -0.98 6.75 -3.31
N PRO A 203 -0.93 5.97 -2.22
CA PRO A 203 -0.92 6.51 -0.88
C PRO A 203 0.39 7.27 -0.62
N PRO A 204 0.46 8.09 0.45
CA PRO A 204 1.71 8.72 0.84
C PRO A 204 2.76 7.66 1.22
N GLY A 205 4.01 7.90 0.83
CA GLY A 205 5.11 6.97 1.12
C GLY A 205 5.20 5.82 0.12
N ALA A 206 4.80 4.61 0.51
CA ALA A 206 5.02 3.42 -0.31
C ALA A 206 4.05 3.35 -1.49
N TRP A 207 4.57 3.46 -2.71
CA TRP A 207 3.77 3.27 -3.92
C TRP A 207 3.52 1.79 -4.14
N ILE A 208 2.25 1.40 -4.14
CA ILE A 208 1.77 0.04 -4.43
C ILE A 208 1.42 -0.12 -5.91
N ASN A 209 1.14 0.99 -6.60
CA ASN A 209 0.76 1.01 -8.00
C ASN A 209 1.92 1.55 -8.85
N GLY A 210 2.20 0.87 -9.95
CA GLY A 210 2.98 1.41 -11.07
C GLY A 210 2.07 1.71 -12.26
N HIS A 211 2.60 2.39 -13.27
CA HIS A 211 1.87 2.65 -14.52
C HIS A 211 2.71 2.31 -15.73
N VAL A 212 2.10 1.78 -16.79
CA VAL A 212 2.80 1.54 -18.06
C VAL A 212 2.44 2.65 -19.04
N VAL A 213 3.43 3.44 -19.42
CA VAL A 213 3.33 4.31 -20.59
C VAL A 213 3.58 3.44 -21.81
N THR A 214 2.69 3.45 -22.79
CA THR A 214 2.84 2.64 -24.01
C THR A 214 2.60 3.48 -25.25
N VAL A 215 3.31 3.16 -26.33
CA VAL A 215 3.08 3.78 -27.63
C VAL A 215 1.74 3.30 -28.18
N LEU A 216 0.86 4.25 -28.50
CA LEU A 216 -0.46 3.99 -29.07
C LEU A 216 -0.50 4.49 -30.52
N PRO A 217 -1.22 3.80 -31.43
CA PRO A 217 -1.46 4.32 -32.77
C PRO A 217 -2.19 5.66 -32.72
N ASP A 218 -1.80 6.60 -33.58
CA ASP A 218 -2.46 7.90 -33.74
C ASP A 218 -2.51 8.77 -32.46
N VAL A 219 -1.54 8.56 -31.56
CA VAL A 219 -1.35 9.37 -30.35
C VAL A 219 0.09 9.86 -30.33
N GLU A 220 0.27 11.17 -30.22
CA GLU A 220 1.59 11.80 -30.17
C GLU A 220 2.12 11.88 -28.73
N ARG A 221 1.22 12.04 -27.75
CA ARG A 221 1.59 12.21 -26.34
C ARG A 221 0.78 11.32 -25.40
N TYR A 222 1.46 10.86 -24.35
CA TYR A 222 0.87 10.13 -23.26
C TYR A 222 1.08 10.90 -21.97
N ASP A 223 0.00 11.35 -21.36
CA ASP A 223 0.04 12.18 -20.16
C ASP A 223 -0.40 11.37 -18.94
N VAL A 224 0.39 11.44 -17.87
CA VAL A 224 0.09 10.78 -16.59
C VAL A 224 -0.05 11.84 -15.51
N VAL A 225 -1.25 11.97 -14.96
CA VAL A 225 -1.52 12.82 -13.79
C VAL A 225 -1.21 12.04 -12.52
N LEU A 226 -0.26 12.52 -11.74
CA LEU A 226 0.17 11.90 -10.49
C LEU A 226 -0.70 12.36 -9.33
N PHE A 227 -1.13 11.39 -8.52
CA PHE A 227 -1.80 11.65 -7.25
C PHE A 227 -1.06 10.97 -6.12
N GLU A 228 -0.79 11.72 -5.06
CA GLU A 228 -0.36 11.19 -3.77
C GLU A 228 -1.40 11.56 -2.73
N ASP A 229 -1.89 10.58 -1.97
CA ASP A 229 -2.96 10.79 -0.97
C ASP A 229 -4.22 11.44 -1.56
N LEU A 230 -4.61 10.99 -2.77
CA LEU A 230 -5.73 11.56 -3.56
C LEU A 230 -5.57 13.04 -3.93
N TRP A 231 -4.37 13.61 -3.76
CA TRP A 231 -4.08 14.99 -4.14
C TRP A 231 -3.20 15.03 -5.40
N PRO A 232 -3.57 15.83 -6.44
CA PRO A 232 -2.79 15.90 -7.66
C PRO A 232 -1.46 16.60 -7.40
N THR A 233 -0.33 16.01 -7.81
CA THR A 233 1.01 16.54 -7.53
C THR A 233 1.75 17.01 -8.76
N ALA A 234 1.63 16.30 -9.89
CA ALA A 234 2.25 16.68 -11.15
C ALA A 234 1.53 16.07 -12.35
N VAL A 235 1.77 16.63 -13.54
CA VAL A 235 1.46 16.00 -14.83
C VAL A 235 2.78 15.70 -15.55
N LEU A 236 2.95 14.43 -15.94
CA LEU A 236 4.08 13.97 -16.74
C LEU A 236 3.61 13.70 -18.16
N SER A 237 4.05 14.50 -19.12
CA SER A 237 3.73 14.31 -20.54
C SER A 237 4.90 13.68 -21.28
N PHE A 238 4.66 12.49 -21.82
CA PHE A 238 5.62 11.69 -22.57
C PHE A 238 5.38 11.84 -24.07
N PRO A 239 6.32 12.43 -24.84
CA PRO A 239 6.27 12.35 -26.30
C PRO A 239 6.57 10.91 -26.74
N LEU A 240 5.59 10.24 -27.35
CA LEU A 240 5.68 8.81 -27.66
C LEU A 240 6.80 8.52 -28.67
N ALA A 241 7.08 9.44 -29.59
CA ALA A 241 8.19 9.34 -30.54
C ALA A 241 9.60 9.37 -29.89
N ARG A 242 9.71 9.75 -28.62
CA ARG A 242 10.98 9.81 -27.87
C ARG A 242 11.01 8.87 -26.67
N LEU A 243 10.05 7.95 -26.54
CA LEU A 243 9.93 7.08 -25.36
C LEU A 243 11.21 6.28 -25.08
N GLY A 244 11.87 5.78 -26.13
CA GLY A 244 13.16 5.09 -26.03
C GLY A 244 14.29 5.94 -25.43
N ALA A 245 14.41 7.20 -25.86
CA ALA A 245 15.40 8.13 -25.32
C ALA A 245 15.15 8.46 -23.84
N ILE A 246 13.87 8.64 -23.47
CA ILE A 246 13.46 8.85 -22.07
C ILE A 246 13.78 7.61 -21.23
N ALA A 247 13.49 6.41 -21.74
CA ALA A 247 13.79 5.17 -21.04
C ALA A 247 15.31 4.95 -20.85
N ALA A 248 16.12 5.33 -21.84
CA ALA A 248 17.58 5.30 -21.75
C ALA A 248 18.10 6.29 -20.68
N GLU A 249 17.53 7.49 -20.60
CA GLU A 249 17.87 8.50 -19.58
C GLU A 249 17.48 8.02 -18.17
N LEU A 250 16.36 7.29 -18.03
CA LEU A 250 15.99 6.56 -16.81
C LEU A 250 16.85 5.31 -16.54
N ARG A 251 17.88 5.06 -17.36
CA ARG A 251 18.82 3.93 -17.27
C ARG A 251 18.12 2.57 -17.27
N LYS A 252 16.97 2.47 -17.94
CA LYS A 252 16.25 1.21 -18.13
C LYS A 252 17.02 0.34 -19.13
N ARG A 253 17.21 -0.94 -18.81
CA ARG A 253 18.01 -1.89 -19.61
C ARG A 253 17.22 -3.11 -20.08
N HIS A 254 15.90 -3.04 -20.04
CA HIS A 254 15.02 -4.16 -20.41
C HIS A 254 14.56 -4.02 -21.87
N GLY A 255 14.08 -5.11 -22.49
CA GLY A 255 13.57 -5.08 -23.86
C GLY A 255 12.33 -4.18 -24.03
N ASP A 256 12.07 -3.73 -25.26
CA ASP A 256 10.90 -2.94 -25.69
C ASP A 256 10.74 -1.54 -25.07
N THR A 257 11.82 -0.91 -24.62
CA THR A 257 11.81 0.47 -24.09
C THR A 257 11.32 1.53 -25.08
N ASP A 258 11.37 1.24 -26.38
CA ASP A 258 10.85 2.12 -27.43
C ASP A 258 9.32 2.05 -27.56
N ARG A 259 8.68 1.04 -26.94
CA ARG A 259 7.23 0.77 -27.02
C ARG A 259 6.53 0.90 -25.68
N MET A 260 7.24 0.67 -24.58
CA MET A 260 6.69 0.78 -23.25
C MET A 260 7.72 1.23 -22.20
N LEU A 261 7.23 1.96 -21.21
CA LEU A 261 7.98 2.38 -20.04
C LEU A 261 7.15 2.12 -18.78
N GLN A 262 7.65 1.24 -17.92
CA GLN A 262 7.09 1.07 -16.58
C GLN A 262 7.51 2.25 -15.69
N LEU A 263 6.54 3.09 -15.37
CA LEU A 263 6.64 4.16 -14.40
C LEU A 263 6.51 3.58 -12.98
N THR A 264 7.53 3.81 -12.18
CA THR A 264 7.60 3.46 -10.76
C THR A 264 7.90 4.71 -9.94
N ARG A 265 7.74 4.64 -8.61
CA ARG A 265 8.11 5.74 -7.71
C ARG A 265 9.55 6.24 -7.92
N ALA A 266 10.49 5.32 -8.07
CA ALA A 266 11.90 5.67 -8.30
C ALA A 266 12.08 6.43 -9.62
N ASN A 267 11.32 6.07 -10.66
CA ASN A 267 11.37 6.78 -11.93
C ASN A 267 10.76 8.18 -11.82
N VAL A 268 9.61 8.32 -11.16
CA VAL A 268 9.01 9.63 -10.91
C VAL A 268 9.95 10.52 -10.11
N ALA A 269 10.55 10.01 -9.02
CA ALA A 269 11.52 10.76 -8.24
C ALA A 269 12.71 11.23 -9.09
N GLN A 270 13.23 10.39 -9.99
CA GLN A 270 14.29 10.77 -10.91
C GLN A 270 13.82 11.83 -11.92
N LEU A 271 12.64 11.65 -12.55
CA LEU A 271 12.05 12.61 -13.49
C LEU A 271 11.90 14.00 -12.87
N LEU A 272 11.42 14.07 -11.63
CA LEU A 272 11.25 15.34 -10.92
C LEU A 272 12.60 15.96 -10.51
N LYS A 273 13.55 15.14 -10.06
CA LYS A 273 14.88 15.61 -9.65
C LYS A 273 15.73 16.10 -10.83
N GLU A 274 15.66 15.41 -11.96
CA GLU A 274 16.49 15.63 -13.15
C GLU A 274 15.67 16.24 -14.30
N ARG A 275 14.65 17.04 -13.95
CA ARG A 275 13.64 17.59 -14.87
C ARG A 275 14.19 18.14 -16.18
N ALA A 276 15.25 18.96 -16.11
CA ALA A 276 15.85 19.58 -17.29
C ALA A 276 16.39 18.55 -18.31
N ALA A 277 16.95 17.42 -17.85
CA ALA A 277 17.45 16.38 -18.73
C ALA A 277 16.31 15.71 -19.52
N PHE A 278 15.15 15.50 -18.87
CA PHE A 278 13.97 14.91 -19.50
C PHE A 278 13.21 15.88 -20.39
N GLU A 279 13.15 17.17 -20.01
CA GLU A 279 12.60 18.22 -20.87
C GLU A 279 13.43 18.39 -22.15
N ALA A 280 14.75 18.20 -22.10
CA ALA A 280 15.59 18.15 -23.30
C ALA A 280 15.24 16.97 -24.24
N GLN A 281 14.63 15.90 -23.73
CA GLN A 281 14.08 14.80 -24.54
C GLN A 281 12.63 15.05 -25.02
N GLY A 282 12.07 16.23 -24.73
CA GLY A 282 10.73 16.65 -25.15
C GLY A 282 9.61 16.32 -24.17
N MET A 283 9.93 15.78 -22.99
CA MET A 283 8.93 15.65 -21.92
C MET A 283 8.44 17.04 -21.47
N ARG A 284 7.20 17.09 -20.99
CA ARG A 284 6.70 18.24 -20.22
C ARG A 284 6.38 17.75 -18.82
N ILE A 285 6.89 18.45 -17.81
CA ILE A 285 6.68 18.11 -16.40
C ILE A 285 6.04 19.31 -15.75
N THR A 286 4.78 19.23 -15.35
CA THR A 286 4.07 20.34 -14.71
C THR A 286 3.83 19.99 -13.25
N LEU A 287 4.41 20.77 -12.33
CA LEU A 287 4.11 20.66 -10.90
C LEU A 287 2.79 21.38 -10.61
N LEU A 288 1.96 20.79 -9.75
CA LEU A 288 0.62 21.31 -9.44
C LEU A 288 0.52 21.88 -8.02
N ASN A 289 1.52 21.60 -7.17
CA ASN A 289 1.65 22.16 -5.83
C ASN A 289 3.03 22.79 -5.72
N ASP A 290 3.11 24.07 -6.07
CA ASP A 290 4.20 24.95 -5.64
C ASP A 290 3.65 25.88 -4.54
#